data_AF-A0A2V9Q0F7-F1
#
_entry.id   AF-A0A2V9Q0F7-F1
#
_cell.length_a   1.000
_cell.length_b   1.000
_cell.length_c   1.000
_cell.angle_alpha   90.00
_cell.angle_beta   90.00
_cell.angle_gamma   90.00
#
_symmetry.space_group_name_H-M   'P 1'
#
loop_
_entity.id
_entity.type
_entity.pdbx_description
1 polymer ?
#
loop_
_entity_poly.entity_id
_entity_poly.type
_entity_poly.pdbx_seq_one_letter_code
_entity_poly.pdbx_strand_id
1 'polypeptide(L)'
;EGEFVTVQEPGNDVRVAKERGQLVVHVIDRGSKENVDVTVPWDVAQALITNAGDNELDIEAAIKALAAAGDVTLVTVTSQEENVRVWIDSNSSDK
;
A
#
# COMPACT_ATOMS: atom_id res chain seq x y z
N GLU A 1 17.01 -1.89 -3.30
CA GLU A 1 16.08 -1.09 -4.11
C GLU A 1 15.90 -1.81 -5.44
N GLY A 2 14.68 -1.86 -5.96
CA GLY A 2 14.40 -2.42 -7.29
C GLY A 2 13.64 -3.75 -7.31
N GLU A 3 12.34 -3.64 -7.58
CA GLU A 3 11.61 -4.42 -8.58
C GLU A 3 10.55 -3.44 -9.10
N PHE A 4 10.58 -3.09 -10.38
CA PHE A 4 9.68 -2.11 -10.98
C PHE A 4 8.77 -2.82 -11.96
N VAL A 5 7.53 -3.05 -11.57
CA VAL A 5 6.49 -3.51 -12.50
C VAL A 5 5.72 -2.28 -12.92
N THR A 6 5.74 -1.98 -14.22
CA THR A 6 4.91 -0.92 -14.79
C THR A 6 3.94 -1.55 -15.76
N VAL A 7 2.65 -1.30 -15.55
CA VAL A 7 1.58 -1.67 -16.47
C VAL A 7 1.05 -0.37 -17.06
N GLN A 8 1.12 -0.25 -18.38
CA GLN A 8 0.63 0.91 -19.12
C GLN A 8 -0.53 0.45 -20.01
N GLU A 9 -1.72 0.96 -19.72
CA GLU A 9 -2.91 0.79 -20.53
C GLU A 9 -3.36 2.16 -21.07
N PRO A 10 -4.15 2.22 -22.16
CA PRO A 10 -4.52 3.49 -22.80
C PRO A 10 -5.17 4.52 -21.87
N GLY A 11 -5.78 4.09 -20.75
CA GLY A 11 -6.37 4.96 -19.74
C GLY A 11 -5.67 4.97 -18.39
N ASN A 12 -4.78 4.01 -18.09
CA ASN A 12 -4.26 3.79 -16.74
C ASN A 12 -2.76 3.46 -16.76
N ASP A 13 -2.01 4.11 -15.88
CA ASP A 13 -0.62 3.72 -15.58
C ASP A 13 -0.54 3.21 -14.14
N VAL A 14 -0.09 1.97 -13.97
CA VAL A 14 0.17 1.38 -12.66
C VAL A 14 1.66 1.12 -12.53
N ARG A 15 2.27 1.67 -11.48
CA ARG A 15 3.69 1.44 -11.14
C ARG A 15 3.78 0.84 -9.75
N VAL A 16 4.42 -0.32 -9.66
CA VAL A 16 4.72 -1.01 -8.39
C VAL A 16 6.24 -0.98 -8.19
N ALA A 17 6.68 -0.58 -7.00
CA ALA A 17 8.09 -0.48 -6.66
C ALA A 17 8.37 -0.83 -5.19
N LYS A 18 9.54 -1.40 -4.90
CA LYS A 18 10.08 -1.44 -3.54
C LYS A 18 11.06 -0.29 -3.32
N GLU A 19 10.66 0.71 -2.53
CA GLU A 19 11.41 1.93 -2.26
C GLU A 19 11.59 2.11 -0.75
N ARG A 20 12.84 2.28 -0.28
CA ARG A 20 13.16 2.55 1.15
C ARG A 20 12.50 1.60 2.16
N GLY A 21 12.37 0.33 1.81
CA GLY A 21 11.72 -0.68 2.67
C GLY A 21 10.18 -0.63 2.65
N GLN A 22 9.59 0.10 1.70
CA GLN A 22 8.16 0.17 1.46
C GLN A 22 7.84 -0.43 0.09
N LEU A 23 6.73 -1.14 -0.02
CA LEU A 23 6.03 -1.40 -1.26
C LEU A 23 5.22 -0.15 -1.61
N VAL A 24 5.54 0.49 -2.71
CA VAL A 24 4.88 1.68 -3.23
C VAL A 24 4.14 1.29 -4.50
N VAL A 25 2.85 1.56 -4.56
CA VAL A 25 2.03 1.44 -5.77
C VAL A 25 1.50 2.82 -6.11
N HIS A 26 1.77 3.27 -7.32
CA HIS A 26 1.26 4.50 -7.87
C HIS A 26 0.34 4.17 -9.05
N VAL A 27 -0.92 4.56 -8.96
CA VAL A 27 -1.90 4.41 -10.05
C VAL A 27 -2.32 5.80 -10.51
N ILE A 28 -2.21 6.04 -11.82
CA ILE A 28 -2.67 7.26 -12.48
C ILE A 28 -3.78 6.86 -13.45
N ASP A 29 -5.02 7.29 -13.17
CA ASP A 29 -6.11 7.23 -14.14
C ASP A 29 -6.16 8.52 -14.95
N ARG A 30 -5.86 8.40 -16.25
CA ARG A 30 -5.81 9.55 -17.18
C ARG A 30 -7.20 10.06 -17.57
N GLY A 31 -8.24 9.24 -17.41
CA GLY A 31 -9.63 9.59 -17.71
C GLY A 31 -10.31 10.41 -16.61
N SER A 32 -10.08 10.06 -15.34
CA SER A 32 -10.68 10.73 -14.18
C SER A 32 -9.75 11.73 -13.47
N LYS A 33 -8.46 11.78 -13.82
CA LYS A 33 -7.41 12.53 -13.10
C LYS A 33 -7.32 12.12 -11.62
N GLU A 34 -7.54 10.84 -11.34
CA GLU A 34 -7.40 10.26 -10.02
C GLU A 34 -6.00 9.68 -9.86
N ASN A 35 -5.36 10.00 -8.73
CA ASN A 35 -4.08 9.43 -8.34
C ASN A 35 -4.28 8.60 -7.06
N VAL A 36 -3.87 7.34 -7.11
CA VAL A 36 -3.89 6.45 -5.95
C VAL A 36 -2.46 6.08 -5.59
N ASP A 37 -2.08 6.42 -4.36
CA ASP A 37 -0.80 6.10 -3.76
C ASP A 37 -1.01 5.09 -2.64
N VAL A 38 -0.54 3.87 -2.84
CA VAL A 38 -0.51 2.84 -1.80
C VAL A 38 0.92 2.71 -1.30
N THR A 39 1.13 2.80 0.00
CA THR A 39 2.44 2.63 0.63
C THR A 39 2.31 1.63 1.76
N VAL A 40 2.99 0.49 1.65
CA VAL A 40 2.92 -0.57 2.66
C VAL A 40 4.32 -0.94 3.08
N PRO A 41 4.63 -1.09 4.39
CA PRO A 41 5.93 -1.59 4.80
C PRO A 41 6.21 -2.94 4.15
N TRP A 42 7.42 -3.11 3.62
CA TRP A 42 7.78 -4.33 2.90
C TRP A 42 7.61 -5.57 3.78
N ASP A 43 7.94 -5.46 5.07
CA ASP A 43 7.79 -6.56 6.03
C ASP A 43 6.32 -6.96 6.22
N VAL A 44 5.37 -6.00 6.10
CA VAL A 44 3.93 -6.28 6.12
C VAL A 44 3.50 -6.97 4.82
N ALA A 45 3.96 -6.48 3.68
CA ALA A 45 3.69 -7.09 2.37
C ALA A 45 4.22 -8.54 2.31
N GLN A 46 5.40 -8.80 2.88
CA GLN A 46 5.92 -10.15 3.02
C GLN A 46 5.09 -10.98 3.98
N ALA A 47 4.73 -10.44 5.15
CA ALA A 47 3.94 -11.16 6.14
C ALA A 47 2.60 -11.64 5.57
N LEU A 48 1.95 -10.84 4.71
CA LEU A 48 0.70 -11.23 4.02
C LEU A 48 0.83 -12.52 3.19
N ILE A 49 2.00 -12.77 2.59
CA ILE A 49 2.20 -13.86 1.63
C ILE A 49 3.09 -15.00 2.15
N THR A 50 3.72 -14.84 3.31
CA THR A 50 4.78 -15.76 3.77
C THR A 50 4.25 -17.14 4.19
N ASN A 51 3.09 -17.20 4.84
CA ASN A 51 2.46 -18.47 5.24
C ASN A 51 1.12 -18.72 4.54
N ALA A 52 0.84 -17.95 3.49
CA ALA A 52 -0.36 -18.14 2.70
C ALA A 52 -0.24 -19.43 1.87
N GLY A 53 -1.28 -20.28 1.93
CA GLY A 53 -1.47 -21.32 0.93
C GLY A 53 -1.80 -20.73 -0.44
N ASP A 54 -1.95 -21.58 -1.46
CA ASP A 54 -2.39 -21.14 -2.78
C ASP A 54 -3.73 -20.38 -2.65
N ASN A 55 -3.72 -19.10 -3.06
CA ASN A 55 -4.86 -18.16 -3.00
C ASN A 55 -5.32 -17.71 -1.60
N GLU A 56 -4.48 -17.82 -0.57
CA GLU A 56 -4.79 -17.28 0.77
C GLU A 56 -3.96 -16.02 1.09
N LEU A 57 -4.34 -15.30 2.14
CA LEU A 57 -3.56 -14.21 2.72
C LEU A 57 -3.45 -14.45 4.23
N ASP A 58 -2.23 -14.34 4.76
CA ASP A 58 -1.98 -14.42 6.20
C ASP A 58 -2.21 -13.03 6.85
N ILE A 59 -3.48 -12.73 7.07
CA ILE A 59 -3.91 -11.46 7.68
C ILE A 59 -3.39 -11.33 9.12
N GLU A 60 -3.28 -12.44 9.86
CA GLU A 60 -2.76 -12.42 11.23
C GLU A 60 -1.29 -12.00 11.25
N ALA A 61 -0.45 -12.58 10.40
CA ALA A 61 0.95 -12.19 10.29
C ALA A 61 1.08 -10.73 9.84
N ALA A 62 0.26 -10.29 8.89
CA ALA A 62 0.26 -8.91 8.42
C ALA A 62 -0.10 -7.92 9.53
N ILE A 63 -1.12 -8.20 10.35
CA ILE A 63 -1.51 -7.36 11.49
C ILE A 63 -0.39 -7.30 12.53
N LYS A 64 0.26 -8.44 12.83
CA LYS A 64 1.42 -8.46 13.74
C LYS A 64 2.59 -7.65 13.19
N ALA A 65 2.85 -7.74 11.90
CA ALA A 65 3.87 -6.94 11.23
C ALA A 65 3.52 -5.44 11.23
N LEU A 66 2.24 -5.08 11.05
CA LEU A 66 1.77 -3.70 11.14
C LEU A 66 1.95 -3.13 12.54
N ALA A 67 1.60 -3.90 13.58
CA ALA A 67 1.82 -3.51 14.97
C ALA A 67 3.31 -3.28 15.28
N ALA A 68 4.21 -4.04 14.64
CA ALA A 68 5.65 -3.84 14.76
C ALA A 68 6.19 -2.66 13.93
N ALA A 69 5.54 -2.34 12.80
CA ALA A 69 5.92 -1.25 11.92
C ALA A 69 5.63 0.14 12.51
N GLY A 70 4.70 0.24 13.47
CA GLY A 70 4.32 1.48 14.14
C GLY A 70 3.43 2.38 13.28
N ASP A 71 3.61 3.70 13.40
CA ASP A 71 2.79 4.68 12.68
C ASP A 71 3.07 4.64 11.19
N VAL A 72 2.10 4.19 10.40
CA VAL A 72 2.26 4.05 8.94
C VAL A 72 1.02 4.51 8.19
N THR A 73 1.24 5.26 7.11
CA THR A 73 0.20 5.56 6.12
C THR A 73 0.15 4.41 5.12
N LEU A 74 -1.00 3.73 5.03
CA LEU A 74 -1.17 2.53 4.20
C LEU A 74 -1.68 2.87 2.80
N VAL A 75 -2.68 3.74 2.73
CA VAL A 75 -3.34 4.11 1.48
C VAL A 75 -3.62 5.60 1.51
N THR A 76 -3.30 6.29 0.42
CA THR A 76 -3.75 7.64 0.13
C THR A 76 -4.36 7.67 -1.26
N VAL A 77 -5.62 8.09 -1.34
CA VAL A 77 -6.30 8.38 -2.59
C VAL A 77 -6.42 9.89 -2.69
N THR A 78 -5.95 10.45 -3.79
CA THR A 78 -6.10 11.88 -4.08
C THR A 78 -6.76 12.06 -5.45
N SER A 79 -7.96 12.60 -5.44
CA SER A 79 -8.65 13.06 -6.66
C SER A 79 -8.82 14.58 -6.63
N GLN A 80 -9.49 15.13 -7.64
CA GLN A 80 -9.86 16.55 -7.64
C GLN A 80 -10.90 16.90 -6.56
N GLU A 81 -11.72 15.93 -6.15
CA GLU A 81 -12.88 16.16 -5.29
C GLU A 81 -12.71 15.52 -3.90
N GLU A 82 -11.83 14.53 -3.76
CA GLU A 82 -11.71 13.71 -2.56
C GLU A 82 -10.24 13.45 -2.18
N ASN A 83 -9.97 13.49 -0.87
CA ASN A 83 -8.71 13.05 -0.30
C ASN A 83 -9.02 12.02 0.79
N VAL A 84 -8.70 10.76 0.54
CA VAL A 84 -8.89 9.66 1.48
C VAL A 84 -7.53 9.19 1.94
N ARG A 85 -7.32 9.10 3.25
CA ARG A 85 -6.11 8.52 3.83
C ARG A 85 -6.50 7.44 4.83
N VAL A 86 -5.85 6.29 4.71
CA VAL A 86 -5.90 5.20 5.69
C VAL A 86 -4.52 5.10 6.34
N TRP A 87 -4.49 5.26 7.66
CA TRP A 87 -3.26 5.18 8.44
C TRP A 87 -3.48 4.40 9.73
N ILE A 88 -2.39 3.86 10.27
CA ILE A 88 -2.34 3.33 11.63
C ILE A 88 -1.66 4.39 12.48
N ASP A 89 -2.30 4.73 13.59
CA ASP A 89 -1.74 5.59 14.63
C ASP A 89 -1.64 4.79 15.92
N SER A 90 -0.41 4.47 16.31
CA SER A 90 -0.07 3.72 17.52
C SER A 90 -0.21 4.58 18.78
N ASN A 91 -0.35 5.90 18.59
CA ASN A 91 -0.47 6.91 19.62
C ASN A 91 -1.87 7.51 19.69
N SER A 92 -2.84 6.91 18.97
CA SER A 92 -4.25 7.32 19.06
C SER A 92 -4.73 7.11 20.50
N SER A 93 -4.69 8.19 21.27
CA SER A 93 -5.20 8.25 22.63
C SER A 93 -6.71 8.44 22.57
N ASP A 94 -7.45 7.45 22.08
CA ASP A 94 -8.86 7.33 22.45
C ASP A 94 -8.91 6.77 23.87
N LYS A 95 -9.23 7.67 24.81
CA LYS A 95 -9.71 7.33 26.15
C LYS A 95 -11.22 7.19 26.13
#